data_AF-A0A6A6N8Y9-F1
#
_entry.id   AF-A0A6A6N8Y9-F1
#
_cell.length_a   1.000
_cell.length_b   1.000
_cell.length_c   1.000
_cell.angle_alpha   90.00
_cell.angle_beta   90.00
_cell.angle_gamma   90.00
#
_symmetry.space_group_name_H-M   'P 1'
#
loop_
_entity.id
_entity.type
_entity.pdbx_description
1 polymer ?
#
loop_
_entity_poly.entity_id
_entity_poly.type
_entity_poly.pdbx_seq_one_letter_code
_entity_poly.pdbx_strand_id
1 'polypeptide(L)'
;MGCFDKIGWSVKAEFDQSILLWHIATDLCFYLDVNKNSNVIETPICKERKSLAEYMLYLLVMCPFMLPNGIGQIRFQDTCAEAAQFFQEKKDISDENKACTALLEVNTDILPSQVKGDRSKSVLFDASTLAKSLQSLETEEQWTSEKKWEMINRVWIEMLSYAANQCGSNNMPSNSQEEGLLTHVWLLMAHLGITEQFQISKGNARVKLVGW
;
A
#
# COMPACT_ATOMS: atom_id res chain seq x y z
N MET A 1 -8.15 15.38 -16.59
CA MET A 1 -8.31 13.99 -16.11
C MET A 1 -7.91 14.00 -14.65
N GLY A 2 -8.70 13.44 -13.72
CA GLY A 2 -8.32 13.42 -12.30
C GLY A 2 -7.17 12.45 -12.06
N CYS A 3 -6.35 12.63 -11.01
CA CYS A 3 -5.34 11.62 -10.65
C CYS A 3 -5.97 10.23 -10.43
N PHE A 4 -7.20 10.21 -9.90
CA PHE A 4 -7.98 8.99 -9.69
C PHE A 4 -8.24 8.20 -10.98
N ASP A 5 -8.33 8.85 -12.14
CA ASP A 5 -8.49 8.15 -13.42
C ASP A 5 -7.22 7.38 -13.81
N LYS A 6 -6.04 7.88 -13.39
CA LYS A 6 -4.74 7.25 -13.68
C LYS A 6 -4.37 6.14 -12.68
N ILE A 7 -4.68 6.33 -11.40
CA ILE A 7 -4.20 5.44 -10.32
C ILE A 7 -5.32 4.75 -9.54
N GLY A 8 -6.59 5.12 -9.71
CA GLY A 8 -7.69 4.63 -8.86
C GLY A 8 -7.95 3.12 -8.96
N TRP A 9 -7.54 2.47 -10.05
CA TRP A 9 -7.62 1.01 -10.18
C TRP A 9 -6.75 0.28 -9.14
N SER A 10 -5.64 0.90 -8.73
CA SER A 10 -4.65 0.30 -7.82
C SER A 10 -5.11 0.20 -6.36
N VAL A 11 -6.09 1.02 -5.95
CA VAL A 11 -6.67 1.00 -4.60
C VAL A 11 -8.04 0.32 -4.55
N LYS A 12 -8.61 -0.02 -5.71
CA LYS A 12 -9.86 -0.80 -5.85
C LYS A 12 -9.61 -2.31 -5.94
N ALA A 13 -8.34 -2.72 -6.06
CA ALA A 13 -7.96 -4.12 -6.02
C ALA A 13 -8.21 -4.72 -4.62
N GLU A 14 -8.03 -6.02 -4.48
CA GLU A 14 -8.05 -6.66 -3.15
C GLU A 14 -7.02 -5.99 -2.23
N PHE A 15 -7.31 -5.93 -0.92
CA PHE A 15 -6.57 -5.06 -0.01
C PHE A 15 -5.09 -5.45 0.11
N ASP A 16 -4.82 -6.75 0.24
CA ASP A 16 -3.48 -7.35 0.21
C ASP A 16 -2.74 -7.11 -1.12
N GLN A 17 -3.47 -7.17 -2.25
CA GLN A 17 -2.94 -6.83 -3.56
C GLN A 17 -2.50 -5.36 -3.62
N SER A 18 -3.36 -4.47 -3.11
CA SER A 18 -3.13 -3.04 -3.11
C SER A 18 -1.91 -2.69 -2.25
N ILE A 19 -1.76 -3.29 -1.06
CA ILE A 19 -0.58 -3.09 -0.22
C ILE A 19 0.70 -3.45 -0.98
N LEU A 20 0.76 -4.65 -1.56
CA LEU A 20 1.98 -5.11 -2.24
C LEU A 20 2.31 -4.27 -3.47
N LEU A 21 1.28 -3.91 -4.25
CA LEU A 21 1.41 -3.11 -5.46
C LEU A 21 1.89 -1.69 -5.14
N TRP A 22 1.30 -1.05 -4.13
CA TRP A 22 1.72 0.28 -3.68
C TRP A 22 3.10 0.29 -3.03
N HIS A 23 3.49 -0.78 -2.33
CA HIS A 23 4.82 -0.91 -1.74
C HIS A 23 5.90 -0.85 -2.82
N ILE A 24 5.81 -1.71 -3.83
CA ILE A 24 6.78 -1.76 -4.93
C ILE A 24 6.75 -0.45 -5.73
N ALA A 25 5.57 0.09 -6.02
CA ALA A 25 5.46 1.35 -6.77
C ALA A 25 6.08 2.54 -6.01
N THR A 26 5.89 2.60 -4.69
CA THR A 26 6.50 3.62 -3.82
C THR A 26 8.02 3.53 -3.86
N ASP A 27 8.58 2.31 -3.81
CA ASP A 27 10.01 2.09 -3.93
C ASP A 27 10.56 2.51 -5.30
N LEU A 28 9.89 2.13 -6.40
CA LEU A 28 10.30 2.54 -7.74
C LEU A 28 10.28 4.07 -7.89
N CYS A 29 9.23 4.74 -7.38
CA CYS A 29 9.16 6.20 -7.38
C CYS A 29 10.27 6.85 -6.56
N PHE A 30 10.63 6.27 -5.41
CA PHE A 30 11.74 6.75 -4.59
C PHE A 30 13.06 6.75 -5.36
N TYR A 31 13.43 5.61 -5.94
CA TYR A 31 14.68 5.49 -6.67
C TYR A 31 14.72 6.38 -7.92
N LEU A 32 13.58 6.54 -8.61
CA LEU A 32 13.45 7.50 -9.71
C LEU A 32 13.74 8.93 -9.30
N ASP A 33 13.15 9.37 -8.18
CA ASP A 33 13.30 10.76 -7.72
C ASP A 33 14.71 11.03 -7.18
N VAL A 34 15.30 10.05 -6.49
CA VAL A 34 16.69 10.10 -6.03
C VAL A 34 17.64 10.26 -7.22
N ASN A 35 17.41 9.54 -8.32
CA ASN A 35 18.26 9.63 -9.51
C ASN A 35 18.03 10.94 -10.31
N LYS A 36 16.82 11.51 -10.27
CA LYS A 36 16.50 12.76 -10.99
C LYS A 36 16.99 14.01 -10.27
N ASN A 37 16.89 14.05 -8.94
CA ASN A 37 17.10 15.26 -8.16
C ASN A 37 17.93 14.99 -6.89
N SER A 38 19.20 15.40 -6.89
CA SER A 38 20.06 15.31 -5.70
C SER A 38 19.53 16.10 -4.49
N ASN A 39 18.61 17.05 -4.69
CA ASN A 39 18.04 17.88 -3.63
C ASN A 39 16.82 17.23 -2.92
N VAL A 40 16.22 16.17 -3.47
CA VAL A 40 15.13 15.42 -2.80
C VAL A 40 15.68 14.57 -1.64
N ILE A 41 16.96 14.21 -1.74
CA ILE A 41 17.74 13.32 -0.86
C ILE A 41 17.69 13.74 0.63
N GLU A 42 17.46 15.01 0.93
CA GLU A 42 17.54 15.54 2.30
C GLU A 42 16.21 15.82 2.98
N THR A 43 15.06 15.59 2.33
CA THR A 43 13.79 15.81 3.03
C THR A 43 13.48 14.61 3.96
N PRO A 44 13.43 14.80 5.30
CA PRO A 44 13.08 13.74 6.27
C PRO A 44 11.75 13.06 5.91
N ILE A 45 10.88 13.85 5.28
CA ILE A 45 9.57 13.49 4.80
C ILE A 45 9.59 12.28 3.84
N CYS A 46 10.58 12.16 2.94
CA CYS A 46 10.63 11.02 2.01
C CYS A 46 10.97 9.70 2.73
N LYS A 47 11.84 9.76 3.75
CA LYS A 47 12.20 8.61 4.59
C LYS A 47 11.03 8.19 5.50
N GLU A 48 10.33 9.15 6.08
CA GLU A 48 9.11 8.90 6.87
C GLU A 48 7.98 8.31 6.03
N ARG A 49 7.87 8.69 4.75
CA ARG A 49 6.88 8.13 3.83
C ARG A 49 7.17 6.67 3.45
N LYS A 50 8.44 6.28 3.38
CA LYS A 50 8.85 4.88 3.18
C LYS A 50 8.55 4.01 4.39
N SER A 51 8.71 4.54 5.61
CA SER A 51 8.50 3.74 6.82
C SER A 51 7.07 3.20 6.94
N LEU A 52 6.07 3.96 6.45
CA LEU A 52 4.69 3.47 6.45
C LEU A 52 4.45 2.39 5.39
N ALA A 53 5.05 2.51 4.21
CA ALA A 53 5.01 1.47 3.18
C ALA A 53 5.70 0.18 3.65
N GLU A 54 6.84 0.29 4.33
CA GLU A 54 7.58 -0.83 4.94
C GLU A 54 6.77 -1.49 6.06
N TYR A 55 6.13 -0.69 6.92
CA TYR A 55 5.26 -1.21 7.99
C TYR A 55 4.05 -1.96 7.43
N MET A 56 3.38 -1.43 6.41
CA MET A 56 2.25 -2.11 5.78
C MET A 56 2.67 -3.42 5.09
N LEU A 57 3.85 -3.47 4.47
CA LEU A 57 4.42 -4.72 3.95
C LEU A 57 4.77 -5.69 5.09
N TYR A 58 5.34 -5.22 6.20
CA TYR A 58 5.62 -6.03 7.37
C TYR A 58 4.34 -6.70 7.89
N LEU A 59 3.25 -5.95 8.02
CA LEU A 59 1.95 -6.52 8.41
C LEU A 59 1.49 -7.58 7.40
N LEU A 60 1.66 -7.34 6.10
CA LEU A 60 1.26 -8.27 5.05
C LEU A 60 1.99 -9.62 5.13
N VAL A 61 3.28 -9.60 5.47
CA VAL A 61 4.15 -10.80 5.41
C VAL A 61 4.29 -11.48 6.78
N MET A 62 4.48 -10.70 7.84
CA MET A 62 4.83 -11.20 9.18
C MET A 62 3.62 -11.28 10.10
N CYS A 63 2.66 -10.36 9.96
CA CYS A 63 1.47 -10.30 10.82
C CYS A 63 0.15 -10.31 10.02
N PRO A 64 -0.06 -11.27 9.08
CA PRO A 64 -1.22 -11.24 8.17
C PRO A 64 -2.56 -11.34 8.90
N PHE A 65 -2.58 -11.87 10.13
CA PHE A 65 -3.76 -11.91 11.00
C PHE A 65 -4.26 -10.52 11.45
N MET A 66 -3.42 -9.48 11.32
CA MET A 66 -3.77 -8.08 11.59
C MET A 66 -4.37 -7.37 10.37
N LEU A 67 -4.48 -8.05 9.23
CA LEU A 67 -5.07 -7.48 8.02
C LEU A 67 -6.36 -8.22 7.67
N PRO A 68 -7.25 -7.58 6.87
CA PRO A 68 -8.37 -8.27 6.25
C PRO A 68 -7.94 -9.56 5.54
N ASN A 69 -8.77 -10.60 5.64
CA ASN A 69 -8.52 -11.88 4.99
C ASN A 69 -8.24 -11.70 3.49
N GLY A 70 -7.21 -12.40 2.99
CA GLY A 70 -6.78 -12.34 1.61
C GLY A 70 -5.77 -13.44 1.30
N ILE A 71 -5.11 -13.33 0.14
CA ILE A 71 -4.07 -14.26 -0.32
C ILE A 71 -2.70 -13.58 -0.38
N GLY A 72 -2.46 -12.66 0.56
CA GLY A 72 -1.28 -11.78 0.57
C GLY A 72 0.04 -12.54 0.54
N GLN A 73 0.13 -13.64 1.28
CA GLN A 73 1.32 -14.49 1.28
C GLN A 73 1.59 -15.13 -0.10
N ILE A 74 0.55 -15.60 -0.79
CA ILE A 74 0.66 -16.17 -2.14
C ILE A 74 1.10 -15.09 -3.12
N ARG A 75 0.48 -13.90 -3.07
CA ARG A 75 0.86 -12.75 -3.90
C ARG A 75 2.31 -12.33 -3.69
N PHE A 76 2.75 -12.28 -2.43
CA PHE A 76 4.12 -11.96 -2.09
C PHE A 76 5.09 -12.98 -2.67
N GLN A 77 4.85 -14.27 -2.46
CA GLN A 77 5.69 -15.35 -2.99
C GLN A 77 5.77 -15.33 -4.52
N ASP A 78 4.63 -15.22 -5.21
CA ASP A 78 4.58 -15.15 -6.68
C ASP A 78 5.31 -13.90 -7.21
N THR A 79 5.25 -12.79 -6.47
CA THR A 79 5.95 -11.55 -6.82
C THR A 79 7.45 -11.64 -6.61
N CYS A 80 7.90 -12.26 -5.52
CA CYS A 80 9.31 -12.54 -5.32
C CYS A 80 9.85 -13.50 -6.39
N ALA A 81 9.09 -14.53 -6.76
CA ALA A 81 9.47 -15.48 -7.80
C ALA A 81 9.58 -14.81 -9.18
N GLU A 82 8.61 -13.96 -9.54
CA GLU A 82 8.65 -13.19 -10.80
C GLU A 82 9.83 -12.21 -10.82
N ALA A 83 10.07 -11.50 -9.72
CA ALA A 83 11.21 -10.58 -9.61
C ALA A 83 12.55 -11.32 -9.73
N ALA A 84 12.70 -12.45 -9.05
CA ALA A 84 13.90 -13.27 -9.12
C ALA A 84 14.15 -13.77 -10.55
N GLN A 85 13.12 -14.26 -11.24
CA GLN A 85 13.23 -14.68 -12.64
C GLN A 85 13.62 -13.51 -13.55
N PHE A 86 12.93 -12.38 -13.43
CA PHE A 86 13.18 -11.19 -14.24
C PHE A 86 14.63 -10.69 -14.11
N PHE A 87 15.17 -10.67 -12.89
CA PHE A 87 16.52 -10.20 -12.64
C PHE A 87 17.59 -11.24 -12.98
N GLN A 88 17.32 -12.54 -12.90
CA GLN A 88 18.25 -13.58 -13.35
C GLN A 88 18.54 -13.51 -14.86
N GLU A 89 17.56 -13.11 -15.67
CA GLU A 89 17.71 -12.95 -17.11
C GLU A 89 18.58 -11.72 -17.48
N LYS A 90 18.77 -10.78 -16.56
CA LYS A 90 19.47 -9.51 -16.78
C LYS A 90 20.89 -9.56 -16.17
N LYS A 91 21.89 -9.75 -17.03
CA LYS A 91 23.30 -9.94 -16.60
C LYS A 91 23.99 -8.72 -15.96
N ASP A 92 23.45 -7.51 -16.13
CA ASP A 92 24.12 -6.24 -15.78
C ASP A 92 23.50 -5.48 -14.60
N ILE A 93 22.60 -6.09 -13.83
CA ILE A 93 21.98 -5.46 -12.65
C ILE A 93 22.94 -5.56 -11.46
N SER A 94 23.67 -4.48 -11.21
CA SER A 94 24.67 -4.38 -10.13
C SER A 94 24.17 -3.65 -8.88
N ASP A 95 23.07 -2.92 -8.98
CA ASP A 95 22.54 -2.05 -7.92
C ASP A 95 21.03 -1.83 -8.10
N GLU A 96 20.40 -1.28 -7.06
CA GLU A 96 18.96 -1.05 -6.99
C GLU A 96 18.48 -0.04 -8.04
N ASN A 97 19.28 0.95 -8.41
CA ASN A 97 18.91 1.94 -9.43
C ASN A 97 18.79 1.30 -10.81
N LYS A 98 19.71 0.39 -11.16
CA LYS A 98 19.65 -0.39 -12.40
C LYS A 98 18.47 -1.36 -12.38
N ALA A 99 18.19 -1.99 -11.23
CA ALA A 99 17.03 -2.87 -11.09
C ALA A 99 15.71 -2.09 -11.31
N CYS A 100 15.59 -0.91 -10.70
CA CYS A 100 14.42 -0.04 -10.87
C CYS A 100 14.27 0.43 -12.32
N THR A 101 15.36 0.89 -12.93
CA THR A 101 15.37 1.30 -14.34
C THR A 101 14.91 0.15 -15.24
N ALA A 102 15.47 -1.05 -15.04
CA ALA A 102 15.11 -2.22 -15.83
C ALA A 102 13.63 -2.59 -15.70
N LEU A 103 13.05 -2.54 -14.50
CA LEU A 103 11.62 -2.78 -14.28
C LEU A 103 10.75 -1.76 -15.01
N LEU A 104 11.13 -0.49 -14.98
CA LEU A 104 10.38 0.59 -15.61
C LEU A 104 10.49 0.60 -17.13
N GLU A 105 11.56 0.04 -17.71
CA GLU A 105 11.70 -0.10 -19.16
C GLU A 105 10.86 -1.25 -19.75
N VAL A 106 10.31 -2.14 -18.91
CA VAL A 106 9.45 -3.23 -19.39
C VAL A 106 8.23 -2.66 -20.07
N ASN A 107 7.90 -3.18 -21.26
CA ASN A 107 6.67 -2.81 -21.95
C ASN A 107 5.47 -3.34 -21.14
N THR A 108 4.62 -2.41 -20.70
CA THR A 108 3.39 -2.67 -19.93
C THR A 108 2.12 -2.35 -20.72
N ASP A 109 2.21 -2.23 -22.05
CA ASP A 109 1.09 -1.94 -22.97
C ASP A 109 0.04 -3.07 -22.95
N ILE A 110 0.47 -4.29 -22.62
CA ILE A 110 -0.41 -5.42 -22.36
C ILE A 110 -0.48 -5.61 -20.85
N LEU A 111 -1.69 -5.64 -20.30
CA LEU A 111 -1.89 -5.83 -18.86
C LEU A 111 -1.25 -7.16 -18.44
N PRO A 112 -0.38 -7.20 -17.42
CA PRO A 112 0.31 -8.42 -16.97
C PRO A 112 -0.64 -9.60 -16.72
N SER A 113 -1.85 -9.32 -16.22
CA SER A 113 -2.91 -10.33 -16.03
C SER A 113 -3.41 -10.98 -17.33
N GLN A 114 -3.32 -10.30 -18.49
CA GLN A 114 -3.66 -10.87 -19.80
C GLN A 114 -2.57 -11.81 -20.32
N VAL A 115 -1.32 -11.61 -19.90
CA VAL A 115 -0.18 -12.46 -20.29
C VAL A 115 -0.08 -13.69 -19.38
N LYS A 116 -0.32 -13.52 -18.08
CA LYS A 116 -0.11 -14.56 -17.07
C LYS A 116 -1.35 -15.42 -16.79
N GLY A 117 -2.55 -14.90 -17.05
CA GLY A 117 -3.80 -15.57 -16.69
C GLY A 117 -3.94 -15.78 -15.18
N ASP A 118 -4.53 -16.89 -14.76
CA ASP A 118 -4.71 -17.27 -13.35
C ASP A 118 -3.50 -17.99 -12.72
N ARG A 119 -2.42 -18.20 -13.50
CA ARG A 119 -1.28 -19.03 -13.13
C ARG A 119 -0.37 -18.41 -12.06
N SER A 120 -0.44 -17.10 -11.88
CA SER A 120 0.32 -16.39 -10.85
C SER A 120 -0.47 -15.17 -10.38
N LYS A 121 -0.39 -14.89 -9.09
CA LYS A 121 -0.97 -13.72 -8.43
C LYS A 121 0.02 -12.58 -8.22
N SER A 122 1.17 -12.65 -8.89
CA SER A 122 2.18 -11.59 -8.84
C SER A 122 1.64 -10.23 -9.29
N VAL A 123 2.16 -9.16 -8.68
CA VAL A 123 1.84 -7.77 -8.99
C VAL A 123 3.05 -6.97 -9.49
N LEU A 124 4.18 -7.60 -9.82
CA LEU A 124 5.44 -6.88 -10.08
C LEU A 124 5.29 -5.85 -11.22
N PHE A 125 4.78 -6.29 -12.37
CA PHE A 125 4.61 -5.42 -13.53
C PHE A 125 3.40 -4.49 -13.41
N ASP A 126 2.37 -4.88 -12.65
CA ASP A 126 1.26 -3.99 -12.31
C ASP A 126 1.77 -2.83 -11.43
N ALA A 127 2.65 -3.10 -10.47
CA ALA A 127 3.30 -2.10 -9.65
C ALA A 127 4.24 -1.19 -10.47
N SER A 128 4.97 -1.74 -11.44
CA SER A 128 5.74 -0.93 -12.38
C SER A 128 4.84 -0.01 -13.21
N THR A 129 3.66 -0.48 -13.60
CA THR A 129 2.65 0.33 -14.31
C THR A 129 2.15 1.46 -13.41
N LEU A 130 1.82 1.16 -12.15
CA LEU A 130 1.44 2.19 -11.18
C LEU A 130 2.55 3.23 -10.99
N ALA A 131 3.81 2.81 -10.85
CA ALA A 131 4.95 3.73 -10.71
C ALA A 131 5.08 4.68 -11.91
N LYS A 132 4.90 4.17 -13.13
CA LYS A 132 4.85 5.00 -14.35
C LYS A 132 3.69 5.99 -14.31
N SER A 133 2.49 5.55 -13.91
CA SER A 133 1.32 6.43 -13.77
C SER A 133 1.56 7.52 -12.73
N LEU A 134 2.16 7.21 -11.58
CA LEU A 134 2.53 8.18 -10.55
C LEU A 134 3.55 9.19 -11.06
N GLN A 135 4.55 8.72 -11.81
CA GLN A 135 5.56 9.58 -12.40
C GLN A 135 4.98 10.50 -13.47
N SER A 136 3.99 10.03 -14.24
CA SER A 136 3.29 10.82 -15.25
C SER A 136 2.53 12.01 -14.65
N LEU A 137 2.15 11.96 -13.36
CA LEU A 137 1.48 13.08 -12.69
C LEU A 137 2.40 14.30 -12.57
N GLU A 138 3.70 14.09 -12.39
CA GLU A 138 4.68 15.19 -12.39
C GLU A 138 4.92 15.71 -13.81
N THR A 139 5.09 14.82 -14.78
CA THR A 139 5.52 15.20 -16.13
C THR A 139 4.38 15.73 -17.01
N GLU A 140 3.19 15.16 -16.90
CA GLU A 140 2.04 15.48 -17.77
C GLU A 140 1.03 16.40 -17.08
N GLU A 141 0.80 16.22 -15.78
CA GLU A 141 -0.20 16.98 -15.00
C GLU A 141 0.44 18.13 -14.20
N GLN A 142 1.73 18.40 -14.40
CA GLN A 142 2.52 19.45 -13.75
C GLN A 142 2.47 19.41 -12.21
N TRP A 143 2.42 18.21 -11.61
CA TRP A 143 2.55 18.10 -10.16
C TRP A 143 3.97 18.38 -9.70
N THR A 144 4.10 19.00 -8.53
CA THR A 144 5.38 19.03 -7.80
C THR A 144 5.64 17.66 -7.18
N SER A 145 6.92 17.32 -6.97
CA SER A 145 7.26 16.08 -6.26
C SER A 145 6.68 16.01 -4.86
N GLU A 146 6.61 17.15 -4.16
CA GLU A 146 5.94 17.23 -2.87
C GLU A 146 4.48 16.78 -2.95
N LYS A 147 3.72 17.27 -3.95
CA LYS A 147 2.32 16.90 -4.16
C LYS A 147 2.16 15.42 -4.51
N LYS A 148 3.04 14.86 -5.36
CA LYS A 148 3.05 13.41 -5.67
C LYS A 148 3.22 12.59 -4.40
N TRP A 149 4.22 12.92 -3.59
CA TRP A 149 4.51 12.18 -2.37
C TRP A 149 3.51 12.41 -1.24
N GLU A 150 2.88 13.59 -1.16
CA GLU A 150 1.75 13.83 -0.25
C GLU A 150 0.60 12.88 -0.59
N MET A 151 0.30 12.71 -1.88
CA MET A 151 -0.73 11.79 -2.33
C MET A 151 -0.38 10.32 -2.02
N ILE A 152 0.85 9.88 -2.30
CA ILE A 152 1.33 8.54 -1.91
C ILE A 152 1.16 8.32 -0.40
N ASN A 153 1.54 9.30 0.41
CA ASN A 153 1.39 9.22 1.86
C ASN A 153 -0.07 9.13 2.30
N ARG A 154 -0.98 9.89 1.68
CA ARG A 154 -2.42 9.83 1.96
C ARG A 154 -2.98 8.43 1.71
N VAL A 155 -2.60 7.80 0.60
CA VAL A 155 -3.03 6.42 0.30
C VAL A 155 -2.57 5.44 1.38
N TRP A 156 -1.33 5.55 1.84
CA TRP A 156 -0.84 4.71 2.92
C TRP A 156 -1.55 4.95 4.26
N ILE A 157 -1.85 6.20 4.61
CA ILE A 157 -2.63 6.55 5.81
C ILE A 157 -4.04 5.97 5.71
N GLU A 158 -4.68 6.05 4.54
CA GLU A 158 -6.01 5.47 4.31
C GLU A 158 -6.00 3.94 4.44
N MET A 159 -5.00 3.27 3.85
CA MET A 159 -4.85 1.81 3.98
C MET A 159 -4.60 1.40 5.44
N LEU A 160 -3.76 2.14 6.17
CA LEU A 160 -3.50 1.89 7.60
C LEU A 160 -4.77 2.07 8.43
N SER A 161 -5.53 3.14 8.17
CA SER A 161 -6.79 3.44 8.86
C SER A 161 -7.84 2.35 8.59
N TYR A 162 -7.90 1.87 7.35
CA TYR A 162 -8.77 0.75 6.97
C TYR A 162 -8.37 -0.53 7.70
N ALA A 163 -7.09 -0.91 7.68
CA ALA A 163 -6.59 -2.07 8.41
C ALA A 163 -6.88 -1.98 9.92
N ALA A 164 -6.69 -0.80 10.52
CA ALA A 164 -6.95 -0.57 11.94
C ALA A 164 -8.43 -0.78 12.30
N ASN A 165 -9.36 -0.25 11.50
CA ASN A 165 -10.81 -0.42 11.72
C ASN A 165 -11.25 -1.90 11.63
N GLN A 166 -10.61 -2.66 10.73
CA GLN A 166 -10.90 -4.09 10.56
C GLN A 166 -10.30 -4.95 11.68
N CYS A 167 -9.15 -4.55 12.22
CA CYS A 167 -8.51 -5.21 13.35
C CYS A 167 -9.34 -5.18 14.64
N GLY A 168 -9.96 -4.03 14.96
CA GLY A 168 -10.79 -3.91 16.15
C GLY A 168 -12.11 -4.69 16.08
N SER A 169 -12.56 -5.01 14.86
CA SER A 169 -13.89 -5.53 14.61
C SER A 169 -14.11 -7.00 14.98
N ASN A 170 -13.13 -7.89 14.81
CA ASN A 170 -13.45 -9.31 14.91
C ASN A 170 -12.47 -10.23 15.65
N ASN A 171 -11.16 -10.02 15.75
CA ASN A 171 -10.28 -11.14 16.12
C ASN A 171 -8.93 -10.79 16.77
N MET A 172 -8.82 -9.72 17.58
CA MET A 172 -7.57 -9.54 18.33
C MET A 172 -7.42 -10.66 19.38
N PRO A 173 -6.38 -11.53 19.31
CA PRO A 173 -6.13 -12.51 20.34
C PRO A 173 -5.88 -11.78 21.67
N SER A 174 -6.49 -12.25 22.76
CA SER A 174 -6.39 -11.63 24.09
C SER A 174 -4.95 -11.48 24.62
N ASN A 175 -3.99 -12.16 23.98
CA ASN A 175 -2.59 -12.23 24.36
C ASN A 175 -1.64 -11.55 23.35
N SER A 176 -2.15 -10.80 22.36
CA SER A 176 -1.29 -10.05 21.42
C SER A 176 -0.74 -8.81 22.12
N GLN A 177 0.26 -9.05 22.95
CA GLN A 177 1.15 -8.08 23.55
C GLN A 177 2.15 -7.53 22.51
N GLU A 178 1.69 -7.33 21.26
CA GLU A 178 2.45 -6.61 20.23
C GLU A 178 1.87 -5.21 20.14
N GLU A 179 2.58 -4.28 20.77
CA GLU A 179 2.38 -2.84 20.82
C GLU A 179 2.59 -2.20 19.43
N GLY A 180 1.91 -2.72 18.40
CA GLY A 180 2.05 -2.23 17.04
C GLY A 180 1.40 -0.85 16.83
N LEU A 181 1.91 -0.10 15.85
CA LEU A 181 1.34 1.17 15.39
C LEU A 181 -0.16 1.03 15.05
N LEU A 182 -0.59 -0.14 14.56
CA LEU A 182 -1.98 -0.40 14.19
C LEU A 182 -2.94 -0.34 15.38
N THR A 183 -2.54 -0.89 16.54
CA THR A 183 -3.33 -0.85 17.77
C THR A 183 -3.45 0.58 18.30
N HIS A 184 -2.37 1.36 18.20
CA HIS A 184 -2.36 2.78 18.57
C HIS A 184 -3.26 3.61 17.64
N VAL A 185 -3.18 3.39 16.33
CA VAL A 185 -4.05 4.05 15.35
C VAL A 185 -5.51 3.68 15.59
N TRP A 186 -5.81 2.40 15.87
CA TRP A 186 -7.16 1.98 16.22
C TRP A 186 -7.67 2.68 17.49
N LEU A 187 -6.87 2.73 18.57
CA LEU A 187 -7.23 3.43 19.80
C LEU A 187 -7.48 4.93 19.56
N LEU A 188 -6.64 5.59 18.75
CA LEU A 188 -6.83 6.97 18.36
C LEU A 188 -8.13 7.17 17.57
N MET A 189 -8.40 6.31 16.59
CA MET A 189 -9.64 6.36 15.81
C MET A 189 -10.87 6.11 16.68
N ALA A 190 -10.79 5.19 17.66
CA ALA A 190 -11.86 4.92 18.61
C ALA A 190 -12.10 6.11 19.54
N HIS A 191 -11.05 6.73 20.06
CA HIS A 191 -11.15 7.93 20.90
C HIS A 191 -11.73 9.13 20.13
N LEU A 192 -11.43 9.25 18.83
CA LEU A 192 -11.99 10.28 17.95
C LEU A 192 -13.40 9.95 17.44
N GLY A 193 -13.95 8.78 17.76
CA GLY A 193 -15.29 8.35 17.34
C GLY A 193 -15.40 8.03 15.83
N ILE A 194 -14.28 7.70 15.18
CA ILE A 194 -14.19 7.47 13.73
C ILE A 194 -14.40 5.98 13.39
N THR A 195 -14.29 5.07 14.36
CA THR A 195 -14.46 3.62 14.14
C THR A 195 -15.92 3.23 13.95
N GLU A 196 -16.17 2.36 12.96
CA GLU A 196 -17.54 1.90 12.63
C GLU A 196 -18.19 1.11 13.78
N GLN A 197 -17.39 0.46 14.63
CA GLN A 197 -17.87 -0.27 15.82
C GLN A 197 -18.52 0.64 16.88
N PHE A 198 -18.19 1.93 16.89
CA PHE A 198 -18.68 2.90 17.87
C PHE A 198 -19.71 3.89 17.28
N GLN A 199 -20.18 3.66 16.05
CA GLN A 199 -21.43 4.24 15.59
C GLN A 199 -22.57 3.65 16.43
N ILE A 200 -22.79 4.21 17.61
CA ILE A 200 -23.92 3.91 18.50
C ILE A 200 -25.15 3.94 17.62
N SER A 201 -25.76 2.76 17.41
CA SER A 201 -27.06 2.63 16.80
C SER A 201 -28.00 3.57 17.56
N LYS A 202 -28.31 4.74 16.99
CA LYS A 202 -29.41 5.59 17.42
C LYS A 202 -30.69 4.77 17.23
N GLY A 203 -31.06 4.03 18.27
CA GLY A 203 -32.32 3.28 18.30
C GLY A 203 -32.21 1.91 18.94
N ASN A 204 -31.92 1.84 20.24
CA ASN A 204 -32.61 0.95 21.19
C ASN A 204 -32.10 1.15 22.62
N ALA A 205 -32.58 2.21 23.26
CA ALA A 205 -32.60 2.29 24.72
C ALA A 205 -33.85 3.05 25.16
N ARG A 206 -35.04 2.49 24.88
CA ARG A 206 -36.22 2.79 25.70
C ARG A 206 -36.14 1.95 26.96
N VAL A 207 -35.35 2.39 27.93
CA VAL A 207 -35.56 1.98 29.32
C VAL A 207 -36.79 2.72 29.79
N LYS A 208 -37.95 2.05 29.76
CA LYS A 208 -39.11 2.47 30.54
C LYS A 208 -38.74 2.25 32.01
N LEU A 209 -38.54 3.33 32.76
CA LEU A 209 -38.63 3.28 34.21
C LEU A 209 -40.12 3.13 34.57
N VAL A 210 -40.47 1.99 35.16
CA VAL A 210 -41.76 1.69 35.77
C VAL A 210 -41.52 1.50 37.27
N GLY A 211 -42.29 2.22 38.09
CA GLY A 211 -42.54 1.97 39.53
C GLY A 211 -41.34 2.20 40.45
N TRP A 212 -41.43 2.98 41.52
CA TRP A 212 -42.54 3.23 42.45
C TRP A 212 -42.55 4.68 42.91
#